data_AF-A0A1B6IMZ5-F1
#
_entry.id   AF-A0A1B6IMZ5-F1
#
_cell.length_a   1.000
_cell.length_b   1.000
_cell.length_c   1.000
_cell.angle_alpha   90.00
_cell.angle_beta   90.00
_cell.angle_gamma   90.00
#
_symmetry.space_group_name_H-M   'P 1'
#
loop_
_entity.id
_entity.type
_entity.pdbx_description
1 polymer ?
#
loop_
_entity_poly.entity_id
_entity_poly.type
_entity_poly.pdbx_seq_one_letter_code
_entity_poly.pdbx_strand_id
1 'polypeptide(L)'
;MAVPMLVSSPEHTERRNQVSYNLVSLLDLAPTVLDWFHILYPLTYPIFTGQSLLPILIQERATDNEAVFASHSLHEVTMYYPMRAIRTHDYKLIHNLNYLMPFPIDQDFYLSPSFQDLLNRTQRKESLPWYRSLKEYYYRPQWELFNIKADPEEVKNLAYNVTFKDVVESLRRRLDSWRQDTQDPWLCAPSAVLEDMGDYKKHPHCFPLYNKI
;
A
#
# COMPACT_ATOMS: atom_id res chain seq x y z
N MET A 1 -5.28 5.30 2.36
CA MET A 1 -5.96 4.08 1.85
C MET A 1 -6.86 3.49 2.93
N ALA A 2 -7.63 4.31 3.64
CA ALA A 2 -8.56 3.84 4.66
C ALA A 2 -9.95 3.75 4.04
N VAL A 3 -10.67 2.68 4.35
CA VAL A 3 -12.06 2.49 3.91
C VAL A 3 -12.90 2.12 5.13
N PRO A 4 -14.16 2.57 5.22
CA PRO A 4 -15.08 2.04 6.21
C PRO A 4 -15.38 0.57 5.86
N MET A 5 -15.40 -0.29 6.87
CA MET A 5 -15.78 -1.69 6.72
C MET A 5 -16.69 -2.10 7.87
N LEU A 6 -17.82 -2.72 7.52
CA LEU A 6 -18.77 -3.31 8.45
C LEU A 6 -19.03 -4.74 8.01
N VAL A 7 -18.87 -5.71 8.91
CA VAL A 7 -19.16 -7.12 8.67
C VAL A 7 -20.22 -7.56 9.66
N SER A 8 -21.34 -8.07 9.17
CA SER A 8 -22.47 -8.53 9.98
C SER A 8 -22.78 -9.96 9.63
N SER A 9 -22.70 -10.85 10.61
CA SER A 9 -23.11 -12.25 10.47
C SER A 9 -24.37 -12.52 11.29
N PRO A 10 -25.35 -13.26 10.73
CA PRO A 10 -26.48 -13.74 11.52
C PRO A 10 -26.07 -14.85 12.51
N GLU A 11 -25.02 -15.60 12.22
CA GLU A 11 -24.56 -16.77 12.99
C GLU A 11 -23.52 -16.41 14.06
N HIS A 12 -22.64 -15.46 13.77
CA HIS A 12 -21.62 -14.97 14.71
C HIS A 12 -22.09 -13.65 15.31
N THR A 13 -22.49 -13.66 16.58
CA THR A 13 -23.14 -12.52 17.25
C THR A 13 -22.36 -11.97 18.44
N GLU A 14 -21.30 -12.65 18.85
CA GLU A 14 -20.45 -12.41 20.02
C GLU A 14 -19.89 -10.99 20.02
N ARG A 15 -19.54 -10.47 18.85
CA ARG A 15 -18.95 -9.13 18.68
C ARG A 15 -19.81 -8.16 17.88
N ARG A 16 -21.13 -8.34 17.88
CA ARG A 16 -22.05 -7.35 17.29
C ARG A 16 -21.87 -5.98 17.91
N ASN A 17 -21.90 -4.94 17.07
CA ASN A 17 -21.75 -3.54 17.46
C ASN A 17 -20.43 -3.23 18.20
N GLN A 18 -19.40 -4.07 18.05
CA GLN A 18 -18.06 -3.81 18.56
C GLN A 18 -17.13 -3.29 17.47
N VAL A 19 -16.02 -2.69 17.89
CA VAL A 19 -14.93 -2.26 17.02
C VAL A 19 -13.81 -3.30 17.08
N SER A 20 -13.24 -3.63 15.92
CA SER A 20 -12.00 -4.40 15.81
C SER A 20 -10.86 -3.45 15.43
N TYR A 21 -9.69 -3.68 16.03
CA TYR A 21 -8.47 -2.95 15.72
C TYR A 21 -7.53 -3.75 14.82
N ASN A 22 -7.82 -5.03 14.53
CA ASN A 22 -7.08 -5.84 13.56
C ASN A 22 -6.92 -5.10 12.21
N LEU A 23 -5.74 -5.19 11.61
CA LEU A 23 -5.52 -4.64 10.27
C LEU A 23 -6.07 -5.59 9.22
N VAL A 24 -7.09 -5.12 8.48
CA VAL A 24 -7.76 -5.88 7.43
C VAL A 24 -7.63 -5.20 6.08
N SER A 25 -7.76 -6.00 5.01
CA SER A 25 -7.69 -5.58 3.62
C SER A 25 -8.94 -5.99 2.87
N LEU A 26 -9.26 -5.29 1.77
CA LEU A 26 -10.30 -5.75 0.85
C LEU A 26 -9.95 -7.11 0.20
N LEU A 27 -8.67 -7.50 0.21
CA LEU A 27 -8.22 -8.83 -0.21
C LEU A 27 -8.75 -9.95 0.70
N ASP A 28 -9.19 -9.62 1.91
CA ASP A 28 -9.76 -10.57 2.88
C ASP A 28 -11.21 -10.94 2.54
N LEU A 29 -11.91 -10.15 1.71
CA LEU A 29 -13.31 -10.39 1.39
C LEU A 29 -13.54 -11.70 0.64
N ALA A 30 -12.74 -11.97 -0.39
CA ALA A 30 -12.86 -13.21 -1.17
C ALA A 30 -12.69 -14.48 -0.30
N PRO A 31 -11.61 -14.64 0.48
CA PRO A 31 -11.48 -15.80 1.36
C PRO A 31 -12.56 -15.83 2.46
N THR A 32 -13.04 -14.67 2.96
CA THR A 32 -14.15 -14.62 3.92
C THR A 32 -15.45 -15.17 3.35
N VAL A 33 -15.81 -14.78 2.11
CA VAL A 33 -17.04 -15.26 1.46
C VAL A 33 -16.94 -16.75 1.14
N LEU A 34 -15.78 -17.23 0.68
CA LEU A 34 -15.56 -18.66 0.43
C LEU A 34 -15.68 -19.48 1.72
N ASP A 35 -15.08 -19.00 2.82
CA ASP A 35 -15.17 -19.63 4.14
C ASP A 35 -16.63 -19.70 4.64
N TRP A 36 -17.39 -18.61 4.48
CA TRP A 36 -18.81 -18.55 4.84
C TRP A 36 -19.66 -19.63 4.12
N PHE A 37 -19.36 -19.88 2.84
CA PHE A 37 -20.07 -20.92 2.06
C PHE A 37 -19.41 -22.31 2.13
N HIS A 38 -18.38 -22.48 2.97
CA HIS A 38 -17.60 -23.71 3.08
C HIS A 38 -17.02 -24.20 1.73
N ILE A 39 -16.65 -23.26 0.85
CA ILE A 39 -16.07 -23.55 -0.45
C ILE A 39 -14.55 -23.64 -0.30
N LEU A 40 -14.00 -24.83 -0.55
CA LEU A 40 -12.55 -25.02 -0.58
C LEU A 40 -11.96 -24.36 -1.82
N TYR A 41 -10.98 -23.47 -1.62
CA TYR A 41 -10.22 -22.90 -2.71
C TYR A 41 -9.18 -23.93 -3.21
N PRO A 42 -9.15 -24.28 -4.52
CA PRO A 42 -8.22 -25.28 -5.00
C PRO A 42 -6.77 -24.77 -4.92
N LEU A 43 -5.89 -25.56 -4.30
CA LEU A 43 -4.44 -25.26 -4.18
C LEU A 43 -3.69 -25.17 -5.52
N THR A 44 -4.37 -25.47 -6.64
CA THR A 44 -3.82 -25.37 -8.00
C THR A 44 -3.83 -23.94 -8.56
N TYR A 45 -4.47 -22.99 -7.87
CA TYR A 45 -4.50 -21.58 -8.24
C TYR A 45 -3.62 -20.73 -7.31
N PRO A 46 -3.23 -19.50 -7.72
CA PRO A 46 -2.46 -18.60 -6.87
C PRO A 46 -3.15 -18.43 -5.51
N ILE A 47 -2.39 -18.66 -4.44
CA ILE A 47 -2.91 -18.65 -3.07
C ILE A 47 -3.29 -17.21 -2.70
N PHE A 48 -4.47 -17.01 -2.10
CA PHE A 48 -4.84 -15.72 -1.55
C PHE A 48 -3.86 -15.29 -0.47
N THR A 49 -3.41 -14.04 -0.51
CA THR A 49 -2.63 -13.44 0.59
C THR A 49 -3.53 -12.89 1.70
N GLY A 50 -4.82 -12.67 1.41
CA GLY A 50 -5.82 -12.32 2.41
C GLY A 50 -6.32 -13.53 3.21
N GLN A 51 -7.02 -13.27 4.32
CA GLN A 51 -7.54 -14.29 5.23
C GLN A 51 -9.01 -14.06 5.54
N SER A 52 -9.73 -15.12 5.91
CA SER A 52 -11.12 -14.99 6.35
C SER A 52 -11.23 -14.13 7.61
N LEU A 53 -12.18 -13.19 7.58
CA LEU A 53 -12.54 -12.30 8.68
C LEU A 53 -13.53 -12.94 9.66
N LEU A 54 -14.13 -14.10 9.34
CA LEU A 54 -15.16 -14.72 10.19
C LEU A 54 -14.69 -14.96 11.63
N PRO A 55 -13.46 -15.47 11.90
CA PRO A 55 -13.03 -15.65 13.28
C PRO A 55 -12.92 -14.34 14.09
N ILE A 56 -12.72 -13.18 13.43
CA ILE A 56 -12.70 -11.88 14.11
C ILE A 56 -14.09 -11.54 14.67
N LEU A 57 -15.17 -12.05 14.07
CA LEU A 57 -16.55 -11.84 14.55
C LEU A 57 -16.83 -12.56 15.87
N ILE A 58 -16.03 -13.58 16.20
CA ILE A 58 -16.13 -14.36 17.44
C ILE A 58 -15.20 -13.75 18.50
N GLN A 59 -13.94 -13.51 18.14
CA GLN A 59 -12.92 -13.04 19.08
C GLN A 59 -11.90 -12.12 18.38
N GLU A 60 -11.47 -11.04 19.05
CA GLU A 60 -10.36 -10.21 18.56
C GLU A 60 -9.07 -11.05 18.52
N ARG A 61 -8.36 -10.99 17.39
CA ARG A 61 -7.11 -11.74 17.25
C ARG A 61 -5.95 -10.94 17.82
N ALA A 62 -4.91 -11.64 18.29
CA ALA A 62 -3.64 -11.02 18.61
C ALA A 62 -3.09 -10.32 17.34
N THR A 63 -2.62 -9.09 17.51
CA THR A 63 -2.21 -8.21 16.41
C THR A 63 -0.70 -8.24 16.14
N ASP A 64 0.01 -9.19 16.74
CA ASP A 64 1.47 -9.31 16.63
C ASP A 64 1.86 -9.56 15.17
N ASN A 65 2.74 -8.71 14.65
CA ASN A 65 3.26 -8.78 13.29
C ASN A 65 2.22 -8.61 12.16
N GLU A 66 1.02 -8.12 12.43
CA GLU A 66 0.04 -7.79 11.39
C GLU A 66 0.57 -6.74 10.40
N ALA A 67 0.21 -6.92 9.13
CA ALA A 67 0.38 -5.90 8.10
C ALA A 67 -0.67 -6.03 7.01
N VAL A 68 -0.99 -4.90 6.40
CA VAL A 68 -1.74 -4.83 5.14
C VAL A 68 -0.86 -4.24 4.06
N PHE A 69 -1.06 -4.71 2.84
CA PHE A 69 -0.26 -4.35 1.67
C PHE A 69 -1.12 -3.65 0.64
N ALA A 70 -0.50 -2.80 -0.17
CA ALA A 70 -1.15 -2.15 -1.30
C ALA A 70 -0.21 -2.08 -2.51
N SER A 71 -0.81 -2.24 -3.68
CA SER A 71 -0.15 -2.10 -4.97
C SER A 71 -1.01 -1.21 -5.87
N HIS A 72 -0.38 -0.21 -6.46
CA HIS A 72 -0.96 0.68 -7.46
C HIS A 72 0.03 0.80 -8.62
N SER A 73 -0.43 0.71 -9.86
CA SER A 73 0.45 0.85 -11.04
C SER A 73 0.04 2.04 -11.89
N LEU A 74 -1.23 2.07 -12.31
CA LEU A 74 -1.82 3.15 -13.10
C LEU A 74 -3.17 3.54 -12.49
N HIS A 75 -3.61 4.77 -12.78
CA HIS A 75 -4.99 5.21 -12.59
C HIS A 75 -5.67 5.34 -13.96
N GLU A 76 -5.40 6.43 -14.69
CA GLU A 76 -5.61 6.47 -16.15
C GLU A 76 -4.42 5.84 -16.88
N VAL A 77 -4.60 5.47 -18.15
CA VAL A 77 -3.53 4.89 -18.97
C VAL A 77 -2.31 5.84 -19.12
N THR A 78 -2.53 7.14 -19.02
CA THR A 78 -1.53 8.22 -19.07
C THR A 78 -0.80 8.44 -17.74
N MET A 79 -1.29 7.85 -16.65
CA MET A 79 -0.85 8.13 -15.27
C MET A 79 0.04 7.01 -14.73
N TYR A 80 1.23 6.84 -15.33
CA TYR A 80 2.20 5.85 -14.86
C TYR A 80 2.99 6.34 -13.63
N TYR A 81 2.48 6.01 -12.44
CA TYR A 81 3.15 6.28 -11.16
C TYR A 81 3.01 5.08 -10.20
N PRO A 82 3.74 3.97 -10.45
CA PRO A 82 3.59 2.78 -9.62
C PRO A 82 4.06 3.02 -8.19
N MET A 83 3.25 2.55 -7.24
CA MET A 83 3.51 2.61 -5.81
C MET A 83 3.28 1.24 -5.18
N ARG A 84 4.13 0.90 -4.21
CA ARG A 84 3.96 -0.29 -3.36
C ARG A 84 3.98 0.17 -1.91
N ALA A 85 3.13 -0.40 -1.07
CA ALA A 85 3.08 0.00 0.32
C ALA A 85 2.81 -1.18 1.25
N ILE A 86 3.35 -1.07 2.45
CA ILE A 86 3.05 -1.92 3.61
C ILE A 86 2.68 -1.01 4.77
N ARG A 87 1.63 -1.39 5.50
CA ARG A 87 1.21 -0.72 6.73
C ARG A 87 1.10 -1.74 7.86
N THR A 88 1.77 -1.45 8.97
CA THR A 88 1.57 -2.09 10.26
C THR A 88 0.78 -1.14 11.18
N HIS A 89 0.59 -1.54 12.44
CA HIS A 89 -0.08 -0.70 13.44
C HIS A 89 0.66 0.62 13.73
N ASP A 90 1.99 0.57 13.68
CA ASP A 90 2.83 1.70 14.05
C ASP A 90 3.35 2.48 12.84
N TYR A 91 3.60 1.79 11.73
CA TYR A 91 4.32 2.37 10.60
C TYR A 91 3.65 2.08 9.26
N LYS A 92 3.85 3.01 8.33
CA LYS A 92 3.54 2.81 6.92
C LYS A 92 4.76 3.15 6.09
N LEU A 93 5.14 2.23 5.22
CA LEU A 93 6.20 2.42 4.24
C LEU A 93 5.58 2.45 2.84
N ILE A 94 5.96 3.44 2.04
CA ILE A 94 5.60 3.58 0.63
C ILE A 94 6.87 3.60 -0.21
N HIS A 95 6.86 2.84 -1.31
CA HIS A 95 7.86 2.83 -2.37
C HIS A 95 7.26 3.48 -3.61
N ASN A 96 7.75 4.66 -3.98
CA ASN A 96 7.40 5.34 -5.22
C ASN A 96 8.39 4.91 -6.31
N LEU A 97 7.96 4.07 -7.25
CA LEU A 97 8.88 3.50 -8.25
C LEU A 97 9.29 4.54 -9.30
N ASN A 98 8.39 5.47 -9.64
CA ASN A 98 8.63 6.54 -10.61
C ASN A 98 8.85 7.92 -9.95
N TYR A 99 9.52 7.94 -8.78
CA TYR A 99 9.62 9.11 -7.90
C TYR A 99 10.31 10.35 -8.49
N LEU A 100 11.14 10.19 -9.52
CA LEU A 100 11.79 11.32 -10.21
C LEU A 100 10.81 12.11 -11.10
N MET A 101 9.69 11.52 -11.48
CA MET A 101 8.62 12.18 -12.22
C MET A 101 7.60 12.80 -11.26
N PRO A 102 6.91 13.88 -11.66
CA PRO A 102 5.83 14.43 -10.84
C PRO A 102 4.69 13.42 -10.71
N PHE A 103 4.06 13.38 -9.53
CA PHE A 103 2.83 12.62 -9.32
C PHE A 103 1.73 13.13 -10.27
N PRO A 104 1.12 12.26 -11.10
CA PRO A 104 0.14 12.68 -12.07
C PRO A 104 -1.20 13.03 -11.40
N ILE A 105 -1.98 13.89 -12.05
CA ILE A 105 -3.34 14.28 -11.64
C ILE A 105 -4.33 13.76 -12.68
N ASP A 106 -5.37 13.07 -12.23
CA ASP A 106 -6.47 12.61 -13.07
C ASP A 106 -7.37 13.75 -13.53
N GLN A 107 -8.02 13.58 -14.67
CA GLN A 107 -8.79 14.64 -15.32
C GLN A 107 -9.98 15.08 -14.47
N ASP A 108 -10.62 14.14 -13.78
CA ASP A 108 -11.79 14.41 -12.94
C ASP A 108 -11.41 15.20 -11.70
N PHE A 109 -10.36 14.79 -10.96
CA PHE A 109 -9.88 15.52 -9.79
C PHE A 109 -9.30 16.88 -10.17
N TYR A 110 -8.63 17.00 -11.32
CA TYR A 110 -8.11 18.28 -11.80
C TYR A 110 -9.22 19.35 -11.88
N LEU A 111 -10.40 18.96 -12.38
CA LEU A 111 -11.54 19.86 -12.54
C LEU A 111 -12.28 20.16 -11.23
N SER A 112 -11.95 19.47 -10.13
CA SER A 112 -12.62 19.69 -8.86
C SER A 112 -12.43 21.12 -8.33
N PRO A 113 -13.46 21.75 -7.74
CA PRO A 113 -13.32 23.09 -7.16
C PRO A 113 -12.21 23.18 -6.10
N SER A 114 -12.00 22.10 -5.34
CA SER A 114 -10.95 22.01 -4.33
C SER A 114 -9.55 22.08 -4.95
N PHE A 115 -9.28 21.30 -6.00
CA PHE A 115 -7.96 21.33 -6.64
C PHE A 115 -7.73 22.63 -7.41
N GLN A 116 -8.76 23.17 -8.06
CA GLN A 116 -8.70 24.47 -8.72
C GLN A 116 -8.39 25.63 -7.75
N ASP A 117 -8.97 25.64 -6.55
CA ASP A 117 -8.62 26.63 -5.52
C ASP A 117 -7.14 26.53 -5.11
N LEU A 118 -6.63 25.30 -4.89
CA LEU A 118 -5.22 25.07 -4.56
C LEU A 118 -4.28 25.56 -5.67
N LEU A 119 -4.59 25.28 -6.94
CA LEU A 119 -3.80 25.73 -8.09
C LEU A 119 -3.79 27.26 -8.19
N ASN A 120 -4.95 27.90 -8.11
CA ASN A 120 -5.09 29.35 -8.21
C ASN A 120 -4.34 30.08 -7.09
N ARG A 121 -4.50 29.63 -5.84
CA ARG A 121 -3.78 30.20 -4.68
C ARG A 121 -2.28 30.00 -4.81
N THR A 122 -1.83 28.82 -5.25
CA THR A 122 -0.40 28.56 -5.46
C THR A 122 0.19 29.51 -6.52
N GLN A 123 -0.51 29.70 -7.64
CA GLN A 123 -0.06 30.61 -8.71
C GLN A 123 0.02 32.06 -8.24
N ARG A 124 -0.94 32.50 -7.42
CA ARG A 124 -0.97 33.84 -6.82
C ARG A 124 -0.03 33.98 -5.61
N LYS A 125 0.65 32.90 -5.19
CA LYS A 125 1.51 32.83 -4.00
C LYS A 125 0.75 33.18 -2.70
N GLU A 126 -0.52 32.79 -2.64
CA GLU A 126 -1.36 32.94 -1.46
C GLU A 126 -1.17 31.76 -0.49
N SER A 127 -1.57 31.94 0.77
CA SER A 127 -1.57 30.85 1.74
C SER A 127 -2.56 29.75 1.33
N LEU A 128 -2.12 28.50 1.40
CA LEU A 128 -2.95 27.33 1.12
C LEU A 128 -3.64 26.84 2.40
N PRO A 129 -4.95 26.52 2.36
CA PRO A 129 -5.62 25.81 3.44
C PRO A 129 -5.29 24.30 3.39
N TRP A 130 -3.99 23.98 3.35
CA TRP A 130 -3.49 22.62 3.17
C TRP A 130 -2.21 22.41 3.97
N TYR A 131 -2.05 21.22 4.54
CA TYR A 131 -0.88 20.83 5.32
C TYR A 131 0.34 20.44 4.46
N ARG A 132 0.26 20.64 3.13
CA ARG A 132 1.34 20.43 2.16
C ARG A 132 1.37 21.54 1.12
N SER A 133 2.39 21.50 0.28
CA SER A 133 2.48 22.25 -0.97
C SER A 133 2.32 21.36 -2.20
N LEU A 134 1.95 21.96 -3.35
CA LEU A 134 1.93 21.24 -4.63
C LEU A 134 3.30 20.66 -4.99
N LYS A 135 4.40 21.35 -4.64
CA LYS A 135 5.76 20.86 -4.90
C LYS A 135 6.03 19.54 -4.18
N GLU A 136 5.70 19.45 -2.90
CA GLU A 136 5.87 18.21 -2.12
C GLU A 136 4.91 17.11 -2.58
N TYR A 137 3.71 17.49 -3.03
CA TYR A 137 2.73 16.53 -3.53
C TYR A 137 3.15 15.91 -4.87
N TYR A 138 3.75 16.71 -5.77
CA TYR A 138 4.25 16.24 -7.05
C TYR A 138 5.56 15.47 -6.93
N TYR A 139 6.54 16.01 -6.21
CA TYR A 139 7.89 15.45 -6.16
C TYR A 139 8.12 14.74 -4.83
N ARG A 140 7.72 13.46 -4.80
CA ARG A 140 7.85 12.59 -3.63
C ARG A 140 9.17 11.85 -3.65
N PRO A 141 9.79 11.56 -2.50
CA PRO A 141 10.99 10.74 -2.45
C PRO A 141 10.68 9.28 -2.80
N GLN A 142 11.70 8.51 -3.16
CA GLN A 142 11.54 7.09 -3.50
C GLN A 142 10.94 6.29 -2.34
N TRP A 143 11.38 6.56 -1.11
CA TRP A 143 10.91 5.89 0.09
C TRP A 143 10.29 6.89 1.06
N GLU A 144 9.09 6.57 1.52
CA GLU A 144 8.36 7.34 2.52
C GLU A 144 7.99 6.44 3.70
N LEU A 145 8.55 6.70 4.87
CA LEU A 145 8.20 6.02 6.12
C LEU A 145 7.49 7.01 7.05
N PHE A 146 6.31 6.64 7.53
CA PHE A 146 5.54 7.42 8.48
C PHE A 146 5.26 6.61 9.74
N ASN A 147 5.35 7.26 10.90
CA ASN A 147 4.85 6.69 12.16
C ASN A 147 3.39 7.11 12.33
N ILE A 148 2.46 6.17 12.12
CA ILE A 148 1.02 6.45 12.03
C ILE A 148 0.42 6.89 13.37
N LYS A 149 1.00 6.44 14.49
CA LYS A 149 0.52 6.83 15.83
C LYS A 149 0.95 8.25 16.20
N ALA A 150 2.19 8.62 15.88
CA ALA A 150 2.75 9.92 16.23
C ALA A 150 2.47 11.01 15.17
N ASP A 151 2.25 10.62 13.92
CA ASP A 151 2.03 11.49 12.77
C ASP A 151 0.91 10.93 11.89
N PRO A 152 -0.37 11.08 12.31
CA PRO A 152 -1.52 10.56 11.57
C PRO A 152 -1.73 11.24 10.22
N GLU A 153 -1.21 12.46 10.02
CA GLU A 153 -1.28 13.20 8.75
C GLU A 153 -0.16 12.82 7.76
N GLU A 154 0.76 11.93 8.19
CA GLU A 154 1.84 11.39 7.38
C GLU A 154 2.74 12.49 6.77
N VAL A 155 3.01 13.58 7.49
CA VAL A 155 3.77 14.72 6.95
C VAL A 155 5.29 14.59 7.12
N LYS A 156 5.74 13.85 8.13
CA LYS A 156 7.15 13.72 8.48
C LYS A 156 7.71 12.40 7.99
N ASN A 157 8.37 12.43 6.82
CA ASN A 157 9.05 11.26 6.29
C ASN A 157 10.29 10.89 7.15
N LEU A 158 10.32 9.65 7.64
CA LEU A 158 11.38 9.08 8.48
C LEU A 158 12.32 8.13 7.72
N ALA A 159 12.10 7.88 6.43
CA ALA A 159 12.80 6.84 5.67
C ALA A 159 14.33 7.05 5.59
N TYR A 160 14.77 8.31 5.66
CA TYR A 160 16.18 8.70 5.58
C TYR A 160 16.78 9.06 6.95
N ASN A 161 16.01 8.86 8.03
CA ASN A 161 16.50 9.06 9.38
C ASN A 161 17.22 7.80 9.87
N VAL A 162 18.50 7.92 10.24
CA VAL A 162 19.37 6.80 10.65
C VAL A 162 18.78 5.98 11.79
N THR A 163 18.03 6.60 12.72
CA THR A 163 17.39 5.93 13.86
C THR A 163 16.32 4.94 13.41
N PHE A 164 15.70 5.14 12.23
CA PHE A 164 14.62 4.29 11.72
C PHE A 164 15.10 3.29 10.65
N LYS A 165 16.41 3.18 10.41
CA LYS A 165 16.99 2.32 9.37
C LYS A 165 16.50 0.87 9.47
N ASP A 166 16.52 0.29 10.67
CA ASP A 166 16.10 -1.11 10.89
C ASP A 166 14.60 -1.31 10.63
N VAL A 167 13.78 -0.30 10.95
CA VAL A 167 12.33 -0.31 10.66
C VAL A 167 12.11 -0.30 9.15
N VAL A 168 12.80 0.59 8.43
CA VAL A 168 12.74 0.65 6.96
C VAL A 168 13.15 -0.69 6.34
N GLU A 169 14.30 -1.24 6.74
CA GLU A 169 14.81 -2.51 6.18
C GLU A 169 13.90 -3.70 6.49
N SER A 170 13.30 -3.74 7.68
CA SER A 170 12.31 -4.75 8.05
C SER A 170 11.05 -4.67 7.18
N LEU A 171 10.47 -3.48 7.03
CA LEU A 171 9.26 -3.28 6.23
C LEU A 171 9.52 -3.49 4.73
N ARG A 172 10.70 -3.11 4.23
CA ARG A 172 11.13 -3.39 2.84
C ARG A 172 11.16 -4.88 2.56
N ARG A 173 11.82 -5.68 3.42
CA ARG A 173 11.87 -7.14 3.27
C ARG A 173 10.48 -7.77 3.24
N ARG A 174 9.59 -7.33 4.13
CA ARG A 174 8.20 -7.82 4.17
C ARG A 174 7.41 -7.43 2.92
N LEU A 175 7.57 -6.20 2.45
CA LEU A 175 6.95 -5.72 1.21
C LEU A 175 7.45 -6.50 0.00
N ASP A 176 8.76 -6.73 -0.12
CA ASP A 176 9.35 -7.48 -1.23
C ASP A 176 8.97 -8.96 -1.20
N SER A 177 8.87 -9.59 -0.01
CA SER A 177 8.32 -10.94 0.13
C SER A 177 6.90 -11.02 -0.40
N TRP A 178 6.02 -10.11 0.03
CA TRP A 178 4.63 -10.09 -0.45
C TRP A 178 4.57 -9.89 -1.97
N ARG A 179 5.40 -9.01 -2.53
CA ARG A 179 5.48 -8.79 -3.99
C ARG A 179 5.92 -10.04 -4.74
N GLN A 180 6.87 -10.80 -4.21
CA GLN A 180 7.30 -12.08 -4.76
C GLN A 180 6.19 -13.12 -4.70
N ASP A 181 5.54 -13.26 -3.54
CA ASP A 181 4.43 -14.21 -3.33
C ASP A 181 3.25 -13.93 -4.28
N THR A 182 3.02 -12.65 -4.59
CA THR A 182 1.98 -12.22 -5.54
C THR A 182 2.46 -12.09 -6.99
N GLN A 183 3.70 -12.46 -7.30
CA GLN A 183 4.28 -12.40 -8.65
C GLN A 183 4.18 -10.99 -9.29
N ASP A 184 4.52 -9.94 -8.54
CA ASP A 184 4.47 -8.55 -9.00
C ASP A 184 5.41 -8.31 -10.19
N PRO A 185 4.91 -7.93 -11.39
CA PRO A 185 5.76 -7.67 -12.56
C PRO A 185 6.74 -6.52 -12.37
N TRP A 186 6.48 -5.63 -11.41
CA TRP A 186 7.38 -4.51 -11.08
C TRP A 186 8.42 -4.87 -10.02
N LEU A 187 8.54 -6.13 -9.60
CA LEU A 187 9.36 -6.58 -8.47
C LEU A 187 10.75 -5.91 -8.40
N CYS A 188 11.47 -5.91 -9.52
CA CYS A 188 12.83 -5.39 -9.63
C CYS A 188 12.92 -3.90 -10.00
N ALA A 189 11.81 -3.28 -10.41
CA ALA A 189 11.78 -1.87 -10.79
C ALA A 189 11.96 -0.96 -9.54
N PRO A 190 12.59 0.22 -9.70
CA PRO A 190 13.08 0.81 -10.96
C PRO A 190 14.56 0.55 -11.27
N SER A 191 15.33 -0.05 -10.36
CA SER A 191 16.80 -0.15 -10.46
C SER A 191 17.31 -1.44 -11.13
N ALA A 192 16.41 -2.39 -11.40
CA ALA A 192 16.75 -3.68 -11.99
C ALA A 192 15.64 -4.20 -12.92
N VAL A 193 15.98 -5.22 -13.72
CA VAL A 193 15.05 -5.95 -14.60
C VAL A 193 14.80 -7.33 -14.00
N LEU A 194 13.53 -7.75 -13.97
CA LEU A 194 13.14 -9.10 -13.59
C LEU A 194 13.38 -10.05 -14.77
N GLU A 195 14.14 -11.12 -14.53
CA GLU A 195 14.24 -12.26 -15.43
C GLU A 195 13.72 -13.49 -14.67
N ASP A 196 12.57 -13.99 -15.12
CA ASP A 196 11.84 -15.12 -14.54
C ASP A 196 11.53 -16.20 -15.59
N MET A 197 12.21 -16.13 -16.74
CA MET A 197 12.08 -17.06 -17.85
C MET A 197 13.42 -17.78 -18.10
N GLY A 198 13.40 -18.75 -19.03
CA GLY A 198 14.59 -19.52 -19.40
C GLY A 198 15.30 -20.18 -18.21
N ASP A 199 16.60 -19.89 -18.08
CA ASP A 199 17.45 -20.41 -17.00
C ASP A 199 17.06 -19.91 -15.60
N TYR A 200 16.34 -18.80 -15.51
CA TYR A 200 15.90 -18.18 -14.25
C TYR A 200 14.46 -18.55 -13.87
N LYS A 201 13.79 -19.40 -14.65
CA LYS A 201 12.41 -19.83 -14.37
C LYS A 201 12.21 -20.43 -12.98
N LYS A 202 13.21 -21.12 -12.45
CA LYS A 202 13.17 -21.72 -11.09
C LYS A 202 13.62 -20.77 -10.00
N HIS A 203 14.43 -19.77 -10.37
CA HIS A 203 15.05 -18.82 -9.44
C HIS A 203 15.03 -17.42 -10.08
N PRO A 204 13.86 -16.74 -10.09
CA PRO A 204 13.74 -15.41 -10.66
C PRO A 204 14.79 -14.47 -10.08
N HIS A 205 15.37 -13.63 -10.93
CA HIS A 205 16.49 -12.77 -10.54
C HIS A 205 16.28 -11.33 -10.99
N CYS A 206 16.71 -10.39 -10.13
CA CYS A 206 16.72 -8.97 -10.44
C CYS A 206 18.11 -8.55 -10.94
N PHE A 207 18.25 -8.33 -12.25
CA PHE A 207 19.50 -7.87 -12.85
C PHE A 207 19.64 -6.34 -12.76
N PRO A 208 20.72 -5.81 -12.14
CA PRO A 208 20.87 -4.37 -11.94
C PRO A 208 21.06 -3.63 -13.27
N LEU A 209 20.39 -2.49 -13.40
CA LEU A 209 20.53 -1.59 -14.55
C LEU A 209 21.70 -0.61 -14.44
N TYR A 210 22.28 -0.44 -13.24
CA TYR A 210 23.30 0.58 -12.94
C TYR A 210 22.88 2.01 -13.36
N ASN A 211 21.58 2.30 -13.27
CA ASN A 211 20.94 3.54 -13.74
C ASN A 211 21.03 4.73 -12.75
N LYS A 212 21.86 4.60 -11.71
CA LYS A 212 22.20 5.67 -10.73
C LYS A 212 21.00 6.31 -10.02
N ILE A 213 19.94 5.53 -9.83
CA ILE A 213 18.77 5.84 -8.99
C ILE A 213 18.75 5.01 -7.73
#